data_AF-A0A6D2IIT7-F1
#
_entry.id   AF-A0A6D2IIT7-F1
#
_cell.length_a   1.000
_cell.length_b   1.000
_cell.length_c   1.000
_cell.angle_alpha   90.00
_cell.angle_beta   90.00
_cell.angle_gamma   90.00
#
_symmetry.space_group_name_H-M   'P 1'
#
loop_
_entity.id
_entity.type
_entity.pdbx_description
1 polymer ?
#
loop_
_entity_poly.entity_id
_entity_poly.type
_entity_poly.pdbx_seq_one_letter_code
_entity_poly.pdbx_strand_id
1 'polypeptide(L)'
;MPMNHTPFLAIFLLFLGLLRFDSFPGLEAAPGNLTSIPGSPGNLTSTPGSPGNLTSTPGSLGNLTSTPGSPGNLTSTPGSPGNLTSTPRSPGNLTLTPGSPGNLTSVPGLYVFGDSLVDVGNNNHLLISIARANYARNGVDFPGKKATGRFCNGKNAADFLAEKFGLPLLPPYLSLRDIVTRKRKKNAPVPGVNFASGGAGIFNSTDGKHKQAIPLSQQVNDWLSIQEEIYQLGGPSGAQIHLSKSLFIVVIGSNDLFDFVGSSKLKKNNDPQQYTLAMAVKLKEQLKRIHNSGARKFLILGVAQIGCTPGKRNKKSILHECSEEANMMASLYNEALTKMLQQLKQEIGNTMSYTYFDLFKAIQDIINNPTSYGFADVTSACCGNGKLNGQHPCLPLAKLCPDRSKYLFWDMFGHPTEAAAWTVVDLMLAPNSQYSSPLTLTQLVSS
;
A
#
# COMPACT_ATOMS: atom_id res chain seq x y z
N MET A 1 -34.68 -1.84 -59.09
CA MET A 1 -35.08 -0.73 -58.19
C MET A 1 -36.52 -0.99 -57.77
N PRO A 2 -36.93 -0.85 -56.50
CA PRO A 2 -36.42 0.03 -55.42
C PRO A 2 -35.59 -0.74 -54.37
N MET A 3 -34.45 -0.24 -53.87
CA MET A 3 -34.20 0.75 -52.79
C MET A 3 -34.76 0.36 -51.40
N ASN A 4 -33.94 -0.40 -50.66
CA ASN A 4 -34.03 -0.64 -49.22
C ASN A 4 -33.64 0.64 -48.45
N HIS A 5 -34.63 1.35 -47.90
CA HIS A 5 -34.42 2.36 -46.85
C HIS A 5 -34.63 1.72 -45.48
N THR A 6 -33.60 1.06 -44.95
CA THR A 6 -33.65 0.48 -43.59
C THR A 6 -32.50 0.86 -42.64
N PRO A 7 -31.34 1.45 -43.04
CA PRO A 7 -30.33 1.83 -42.05
C PRO A 7 -30.60 3.19 -41.38
N PHE A 8 -31.38 4.09 -42.00
CA PHE A 8 -31.61 5.44 -41.46
C PHE A 8 -32.64 5.49 -40.31
N LEU A 9 -33.64 4.60 -40.32
CA LEU A 9 -34.68 4.60 -39.28
C LEU A 9 -34.15 4.11 -37.93
N ALA A 10 -33.18 3.18 -37.93
CA ALA A 10 -32.53 2.69 -36.71
C ALA A 10 -31.67 3.77 -36.04
N ILE A 11 -30.97 4.60 -36.83
CA ILE A 11 -30.16 5.72 -36.34
C ILE A 11 -31.05 6.84 -35.77
N PHE A 12 -32.22 7.07 -36.37
CA PHE A 12 -33.17 8.08 -35.88
C PHE A 12 -33.84 7.68 -34.56
N LEU A 13 -34.12 6.39 -34.36
CA LEU A 13 -34.68 5.87 -33.10
C LEU A 13 -33.68 5.84 -31.94
N LEU A 14 -32.38 5.75 -32.24
CA LEU A 14 -31.27 5.90 -31.27
C LEU A 14 -31.19 7.32 -30.69
N PHE A 15 -31.51 8.35 -31.48
CA PHE A 15 -31.56 9.74 -31.02
C PHE A 15 -32.71 10.02 -30.04
N LEU A 16 -33.75 9.17 -30.01
CA LEU A 16 -34.95 9.32 -29.17
C LEU A 16 -34.93 8.45 -27.90
N GLY A 17 -33.85 7.69 -27.64
CA GLY A 17 -33.66 6.96 -26.38
C GLY A 17 -34.56 5.72 -26.18
N LEU A 18 -35.09 5.13 -27.24
CA LEU A 18 -36.11 4.06 -27.17
C LEU A 18 -35.58 2.62 -27.31
N LEU A 19 -34.25 2.40 -27.40
CA LEU A 19 -33.65 1.04 -27.46
C LEU A 19 -32.38 0.93 -26.59
N ARG A 20 -32.21 -0.19 -25.87
CA ARG A 20 -30.98 -0.60 -25.17
C ARG A 20 -30.44 -1.90 -25.78
N PHE A 21 -29.13 -1.96 -26.03
CA PHE A 21 -28.42 -3.19 -26.42
C PHE A 21 -27.27 -3.47 -25.45
N ASP A 22 -27.08 -4.74 -25.08
CA ASP A 22 -26.07 -5.18 -24.10
C ASP A 22 -24.68 -5.51 -24.72
N SER A 23 -24.55 -5.54 -26.05
CA SER A 23 -23.26 -5.72 -26.75
C SER A 23 -23.32 -5.22 -28.20
N PHE A 24 -22.21 -4.69 -28.72
CA PHE A 24 -22.06 -4.25 -30.11
C PHE A 24 -21.09 -5.17 -30.87
N PRO A 25 -21.52 -5.88 -31.93
CA PRO A 25 -20.61 -6.45 -32.92
C PRO A 25 -20.10 -5.34 -33.85
N GLY A 26 -18.82 -5.42 -34.23
CA GLY A 26 -18.01 -4.33 -34.79
C GLY A 26 -18.63 -3.50 -35.94
N LEU A 27 -18.24 -2.23 -35.99
CA LEU A 27 -18.57 -1.29 -37.07
C LEU A 27 -17.55 -1.46 -38.21
N GLU A 28 -17.99 -1.78 -39.43
CA GLU A 28 -17.13 -1.76 -40.61
C GLU A 28 -16.68 -0.33 -40.96
N ALA A 29 -15.45 -0.23 -41.48
CA ALA A 29 -14.68 1.00 -41.57
C ALA A 29 -15.24 2.03 -42.56
N ALA A 30 -15.32 3.29 -42.12
CA ALA A 30 -15.33 4.46 -43.00
C ALA A 30 -14.25 5.45 -42.52
N PRO A 31 -13.43 6.04 -43.41
CA PRO A 31 -12.40 7.00 -43.02
C PRO A 31 -13.04 8.32 -42.56
N GLY A 32 -12.75 8.76 -41.32
CA GLY A 32 -13.25 10.04 -40.78
C GLY A 32 -12.91 10.32 -39.31
N ASN A 33 -13.13 11.57 -38.87
CA ASN A 33 -13.03 11.99 -37.45
C ASN A 33 -14.27 11.54 -36.68
N LEU A 34 -14.08 10.79 -35.59
CA LEU A 34 -15.14 10.41 -34.65
C LEU A 34 -15.19 11.40 -33.48
N THR A 35 -16.27 12.15 -33.36
CA THR A 35 -16.45 13.20 -32.34
C THR A 35 -17.03 12.69 -31.02
N SER A 36 -17.87 11.63 -31.04
CA SER A 36 -18.41 11.01 -29.82
C SER A 36 -18.98 9.60 -30.07
N ILE A 37 -19.02 8.75 -29.04
CA ILE A 37 -19.80 7.50 -29.01
C ILE A 37 -20.87 7.66 -27.91
N PRO A 38 -22.18 7.58 -28.20
CA PRO A 38 -23.22 7.64 -27.18
C PRO A 38 -23.39 6.31 -26.43
N GLY A 39 -23.56 6.38 -25.12
CA GLY A 39 -24.01 5.26 -24.26
C GLY A 39 -22.89 4.50 -23.55
N SER A 40 -23.24 3.87 -22.41
CA SER A 40 -22.38 2.97 -21.62
C SER A 40 -22.37 1.57 -22.26
N PRO A 41 -21.34 1.19 -23.04
CA PRO A 41 -21.25 -0.14 -23.59
C PRO A 41 -20.57 -1.03 -22.53
N GLY A 42 -21.22 -2.10 -22.07
CA GLY A 42 -20.68 -2.94 -20.99
C GLY A 42 -19.21 -3.36 -21.21
N ASN A 43 -18.87 -3.86 -22.41
CA ASN A 43 -17.50 -4.18 -22.82
C ASN A 43 -17.26 -3.70 -24.27
N LEU A 44 -16.08 -3.13 -24.56
CA LEU A 44 -15.68 -2.71 -25.91
C LEU A 44 -14.40 -3.47 -26.31
N THR A 45 -14.52 -4.40 -27.25
CA THR A 45 -13.40 -5.28 -27.66
C THR A 45 -12.43 -4.62 -28.64
N SER A 46 -12.91 -3.71 -29.48
CA SER A 46 -12.09 -2.94 -30.43
C SER A 46 -12.82 -1.70 -30.93
N THR A 47 -12.08 -0.64 -31.30
CA THR A 47 -12.57 0.48 -32.10
C THR A 47 -12.14 0.30 -33.57
N PRO A 48 -12.80 0.96 -34.54
CA PRO A 48 -12.42 0.87 -35.95
C PRO A 48 -10.97 1.31 -36.19
N GLY A 49 -10.30 0.70 -37.17
CA GLY A 49 -8.91 0.98 -37.51
C GLY A 49 -8.67 2.45 -37.87
N SER A 50 -7.65 3.04 -37.23
CA SER A 50 -7.06 4.35 -37.51
C SER A 50 -8.02 5.55 -37.65
N PRO A 51 -8.70 6.00 -36.58
CA PRO A 51 -9.33 7.31 -36.57
C PRO A 51 -8.26 8.40 -36.46
N GLY A 52 -8.34 9.45 -37.28
CA GLY A 52 -7.38 10.57 -37.27
C GLY A 52 -7.28 11.26 -35.91
N ASN A 53 -8.43 11.67 -35.33
CA ASN A 53 -8.54 12.25 -33.99
C ASN A 53 -9.73 11.62 -33.22
N LEU A 54 -9.55 11.34 -31.92
CA LEU A 54 -10.60 10.86 -31.01
C LEU A 54 -10.78 11.87 -29.86
N THR A 55 -11.93 12.53 -29.77
CA THR A 55 -12.13 13.70 -28.87
C THR A 55 -12.72 13.35 -27.51
N SER A 56 -13.59 12.34 -27.42
CA SER A 56 -14.21 11.92 -26.16
C SER A 56 -14.62 10.43 -26.17
N THR A 57 -14.54 9.78 -25.01
CA THR A 57 -15.06 8.42 -24.77
C THR A 57 -16.02 8.41 -23.57
N PRO A 58 -16.98 7.47 -23.48
CA PRO A 58 -17.96 7.43 -22.40
C PRO A 58 -17.32 7.32 -21.00
N GLY A 59 -17.95 7.95 -20.00
CA GLY A 59 -17.42 8.07 -18.63
C GLY A 59 -17.28 6.76 -17.82
N SER A 60 -17.78 5.63 -18.32
CA SER A 60 -17.60 4.30 -17.72
C SER A 60 -17.49 3.22 -18.81
N LEU A 61 -16.32 2.61 -18.96
CA LEU A 61 -16.14 1.38 -19.74
C LEU A 61 -15.72 0.25 -18.79
N GLY A 62 -16.30 -0.96 -18.95
CA GLY A 62 -15.92 -2.14 -18.18
C GLY A 62 -14.46 -2.55 -18.42
N ASN A 63 -14.15 -3.18 -19.55
CA ASN A 63 -12.79 -3.55 -19.95
C ASN A 63 -12.42 -2.97 -21.32
N LEU A 64 -11.17 -2.50 -21.49
CA LEU A 64 -10.59 -2.07 -22.77
C LEU A 64 -9.36 -2.93 -23.09
N THR A 65 -9.50 -3.84 -24.06
CA THR A 65 -8.47 -4.87 -24.35
C THR A 65 -7.36 -4.39 -25.30
N SER A 66 -7.64 -3.42 -26.16
CA SER A 66 -6.64 -2.83 -27.07
C SER A 66 -7.07 -1.44 -27.59
N THR A 67 -6.11 -0.53 -27.78
CA THR A 67 -6.29 0.74 -28.51
C THR A 67 -5.66 0.67 -29.91
N PRO A 68 -6.12 1.44 -30.91
CA PRO A 68 -5.53 1.43 -32.26
C PRO A 68 -4.03 1.75 -32.25
N GLY A 69 -3.31 1.18 -33.22
CA GLY A 69 -1.85 1.18 -33.31
C GLY A 69 -1.16 2.55 -33.49
N SER A 70 -1.86 3.68 -33.53
CA SER A 70 -1.35 5.06 -33.40
C SER A 70 -2.49 6.08 -33.60
N PRO A 71 -3.09 6.65 -32.54
CA PRO A 71 -3.94 7.84 -32.67
C PRO A 71 -3.06 9.09 -32.83
N GLY A 72 -3.42 10.03 -33.72
CA GLY A 72 -2.66 11.27 -33.91
C GLY A 72 -2.66 12.18 -32.67
N ASN A 73 -3.85 12.54 -32.16
CA ASN A 73 -4.03 13.26 -30.88
C ASN A 73 -5.16 12.63 -30.05
N LEU A 74 -4.95 12.51 -28.74
CA LEU A 74 -5.91 11.97 -27.77
C LEU A 74 -6.18 13.03 -26.69
N THR A 75 -7.40 13.60 -26.66
CA THR A 75 -7.71 14.78 -25.83
C THR A 75 -8.33 14.44 -24.46
N SER A 76 -8.99 13.28 -24.32
CA SER A 76 -9.53 12.81 -23.03
C SER A 76 -9.68 11.29 -22.99
N THR A 77 -9.40 10.67 -21.84
CA THR A 77 -9.64 9.24 -21.57
C THR A 77 -10.72 9.07 -20.48
N PRO A 78 -11.40 7.91 -20.38
CA PRO A 78 -12.42 7.69 -19.35
C PRO A 78 -11.82 7.81 -17.94
N GLY A 79 -12.60 8.33 -17.00
CA GLY A 79 -12.17 8.53 -15.61
C GLY A 79 -11.86 7.23 -14.84
N SER A 80 -12.24 6.05 -15.35
CA SER A 80 -11.94 4.73 -14.77
C SER A 80 -12.09 3.62 -15.81
N PRO A 81 -11.03 3.25 -16.55
CA PRO A 81 -11.02 2.01 -17.31
C PRO A 81 -10.69 0.84 -16.36
N GLY A 82 -11.53 -0.20 -16.30
CA GLY A 82 -11.34 -1.32 -15.36
C GLY A 82 -9.97 -2.02 -15.49
N ASN A 83 -9.58 -2.45 -16.69
CA ASN A 83 -8.29 -3.09 -16.97
C ASN A 83 -7.66 -2.49 -18.24
N LEU A 84 -6.37 -2.13 -18.19
CA LEU A 84 -5.60 -1.61 -19.32
C LEU A 84 -4.38 -2.53 -19.57
N THR A 85 -4.40 -3.30 -20.66
CA THR A 85 -3.41 -4.37 -20.92
C THR A 85 -2.20 -3.95 -21.77
N SER A 86 -2.25 -2.79 -22.45
CA SER A 86 -1.12 -2.25 -23.24
C SER A 86 -1.34 -0.78 -23.62
N THR A 87 -0.26 0.01 -23.67
CA THR A 87 -0.25 1.38 -24.22
C THR A 87 0.39 1.44 -25.61
N PRO A 88 0.09 2.46 -26.45
CA PRO A 88 0.73 2.64 -27.75
C PRO A 88 2.25 2.84 -27.64
N ARG A 89 2.98 2.34 -28.63
CA ARG A 89 4.45 2.29 -28.69
C ARG A 89 5.13 3.66 -28.80
N SER A 90 4.37 4.74 -29.04
CA SER A 90 4.84 6.14 -29.02
C SER A 90 3.65 7.11 -28.94
N PRO A 91 3.54 7.99 -27.94
CA PRO A 91 2.46 8.98 -27.88
C PRO A 91 2.84 10.27 -28.63
N GLY A 92 1.90 10.83 -29.41
CA GLY A 92 1.87 12.28 -29.68
C GLY A 92 1.48 13.08 -28.42
N ASN A 93 1.21 14.39 -28.57
CA ASN A 93 0.92 15.31 -27.46
C ASN A 93 -0.26 14.84 -26.59
N LEU A 94 -0.01 14.54 -25.31
CA LEU A 94 -1.00 14.13 -24.31
C LEU A 94 -1.35 15.31 -23.40
N THR A 95 -2.63 15.69 -23.31
CA THR A 95 -3.05 16.89 -22.56
C THR A 95 -3.63 16.62 -21.17
N LEU A 96 -4.14 15.42 -20.84
CA LEU A 96 -4.60 15.05 -19.49
C LEU A 96 -4.58 13.51 -19.26
N THR A 97 -4.09 13.05 -18.11
CA THR A 97 -4.04 11.62 -17.70
C THR A 97 -5.20 11.24 -16.76
N PRO A 98 -5.70 9.98 -16.78
CA PRO A 98 -6.76 9.52 -15.88
C PRO A 98 -6.29 9.45 -14.41
N GLY A 99 -7.22 9.71 -13.48
CA GLY A 99 -6.99 9.90 -12.04
C GLY A 99 -6.68 8.64 -11.21
N SER A 100 -6.38 7.50 -11.84
CA SER A 100 -5.77 6.36 -11.15
C SER A 100 -5.06 5.47 -12.18
N PRO A 101 -3.75 5.21 -12.05
CA PRO A 101 -3.11 4.19 -12.87
C PRO A 101 -3.80 2.85 -12.62
N GLY A 102 -4.21 2.15 -13.68
CA GLY A 102 -4.60 0.73 -13.60
C GLY A 102 -3.46 -0.11 -13.02
N ASN A 103 -3.75 -1.39 -12.69
CA ASN A 103 -2.80 -2.32 -12.07
C ASN A 103 -1.38 -2.16 -12.61
N LEU A 104 -0.46 -1.84 -11.71
CA LEU A 104 0.96 -1.82 -12.03
C LEU A 104 1.42 -3.24 -12.36
N THR A 105 2.56 -3.36 -13.04
CA THR A 105 3.23 -4.64 -13.36
C THR A 105 3.09 -5.62 -12.20
N SER A 106 2.33 -6.71 -12.41
CA SER A 106 2.03 -7.70 -11.38
C SER A 106 3.34 -8.28 -10.80
N VAL A 107 3.44 -8.37 -9.48
CA VAL A 107 4.53 -9.09 -8.80
C VAL A 107 4.04 -10.49 -8.44
N PRO A 108 4.88 -11.54 -8.56
CA PRO A 108 4.45 -12.91 -8.29
C PRO A 108 4.21 -13.19 -6.80
N GLY A 109 4.81 -12.38 -5.92
CA GLY A 109 4.75 -12.56 -4.48
C GLY A 109 4.88 -11.24 -3.73
N LEU A 110 4.14 -11.11 -2.62
CA LEU A 110 4.27 -9.99 -1.69
C LEU A 110 4.51 -10.49 -0.26
N TYR A 111 5.66 -10.16 0.31
CA TYR A 111 6.05 -10.60 1.66
C TYR A 111 6.29 -9.40 2.56
N VAL A 112 5.51 -9.30 3.63
CA VAL A 112 5.42 -8.08 4.45
C VAL A 112 5.95 -8.34 5.85
N PHE A 113 6.89 -7.51 6.29
CA PHE A 113 7.49 -7.50 7.61
C PHE A 113 7.22 -6.14 8.25
N GLY A 114 6.98 -6.13 9.56
CA GLY A 114 6.76 -4.86 10.23
C GLY A 114 6.01 -4.91 11.54
N ASP A 115 5.48 -3.75 11.90
CA ASP A 115 4.68 -3.54 13.09
C ASP A 115 3.17 -3.45 12.78
N SER A 116 2.42 -2.85 13.70
CA SER A 116 0.97 -2.64 13.60
C SER A 116 0.52 -1.83 12.39
N LEU A 117 1.40 -1.03 11.76
CA LEU A 117 1.07 -0.27 10.55
C LEU A 117 0.71 -1.15 9.36
N VAL A 118 1.22 -2.39 9.35
CA VAL A 118 1.00 -3.37 8.28
C VAL A 118 0.52 -4.73 8.79
N ASP A 119 0.28 -4.91 10.09
CA ASP A 119 -0.29 -6.15 10.65
C ASP A 119 -1.72 -6.39 10.14
N VAL A 120 -1.97 -7.63 9.70
CA VAL A 120 -3.25 -8.11 9.16
C VAL A 120 -3.94 -9.13 10.08
N GLY A 121 -3.42 -9.33 11.30
CA GLY A 121 -4.03 -10.12 12.35
C GLY A 121 -3.14 -11.14 13.03
N ASN A 122 -1.81 -11.09 12.88
CA ASN A 122 -0.93 -12.06 13.55
C ASN A 122 -1.11 -12.02 15.08
N ASN A 123 -1.30 -10.82 15.65
CA ASN A 123 -1.47 -10.66 17.09
C ASN A 123 -2.73 -11.34 17.66
N ASN A 124 -3.71 -11.69 16.82
CA ASN A 124 -4.88 -12.44 17.26
C ASN A 124 -4.56 -13.89 17.65
N HIS A 125 -3.44 -14.42 17.17
CA HIS A 125 -2.96 -15.77 17.44
C HIS A 125 -1.97 -15.83 18.62
N LEU A 126 -1.60 -14.68 19.20
CA LEU A 126 -0.65 -14.57 20.30
C LEU A 126 -1.37 -14.61 21.65
N LEU A 127 -1.20 -15.69 22.41
CA LEU A 127 -1.97 -15.99 23.63
C LEU A 127 -2.14 -14.82 24.60
N ILE A 128 -1.06 -14.08 24.89
CA ILE A 128 -1.06 -13.06 25.95
C ILE A 128 -0.82 -11.64 25.44
N SER A 129 -0.76 -11.44 24.12
CA SER A 129 -0.53 -10.12 23.53
C SER A 129 -1.66 -9.15 23.91
N ILE A 130 -1.29 -7.97 24.43
CA ILE A 130 -2.25 -6.87 24.65
C ILE A 130 -2.34 -5.92 23.45
N ALA A 131 -1.40 -6.02 22.50
CA ALA A 131 -1.42 -5.26 21.25
C ALA A 131 -2.32 -5.99 20.25
N ARG A 132 -3.64 -5.97 20.45
CA ARG A 132 -4.61 -6.55 19.51
C ARG A 132 -5.55 -5.49 18.98
N ALA A 133 -5.93 -5.64 17.71
CA ALA A 133 -6.92 -4.79 17.03
C ALA A 133 -8.11 -5.63 16.52
N ASN A 134 -8.54 -6.62 17.31
CA ASN A 134 -9.69 -7.49 17.02
C ASN A 134 -10.99 -7.02 17.70
N TYR A 135 -11.07 -5.73 18.05
CA TYR A 135 -12.25 -5.12 18.65
C TYR A 135 -13.11 -4.45 17.59
N ALA A 136 -14.43 -4.41 17.80
CA ALA A 136 -15.41 -3.94 16.81
C ALA A 136 -15.16 -2.54 16.22
N ARG A 137 -14.41 -1.66 16.92
CA ARG A 137 -14.02 -0.35 16.38
C ARG A 137 -12.99 -0.50 15.25
N ASN A 138 -12.00 -1.37 15.43
CA ASN A 138 -11.05 -1.72 14.39
C ASN A 138 -11.77 -2.57 13.32
N GLY A 139 -11.58 -2.24 12.05
CA GLY A 139 -12.27 -2.93 10.95
C GLY A 139 -13.76 -2.58 10.80
N VAL A 140 -14.25 -1.47 11.38
CA VAL A 140 -15.63 -0.99 11.22
C VAL A 140 -16.03 -0.74 9.75
N ASP A 141 -15.06 -0.41 8.90
CA ASP A 141 -15.21 -0.22 7.44
C ASP A 141 -14.67 -1.40 6.62
N PHE A 142 -13.99 -2.35 7.27
CA PHE A 142 -13.50 -3.54 6.58
C PHE A 142 -14.68 -4.35 6.03
N PRO A 143 -14.53 -5.07 4.90
CA PRO A 143 -15.60 -5.91 4.36
C PRO A 143 -16.24 -6.82 5.43
N GLY A 144 -17.57 -6.76 5.54
CA GLY A 144 -18.33 -7.48 6.58
C GLY A 144 -18.23 -6.87 7.99
N LYS A 145 -17.66 -5.67 8.14
CA LYS A 145 -17.48 -4.94 9.41
C LYS A 145 -16.76 -5.77 10.48
N LYS A 146 -15.80 -6.59 10.02
CA LYS A 146 -15.10 -7.55 10.87
C LYS A 146 -13.77 -6.99 11.34
N ALA A 147 -13.57 -7.00 12.64
CA ALA A 147 -12.26 -6.73 13.24
C ALA A 147 -11.33 -7.92 12.95
N THR A 148 -10.37 -7.71 12.05
CA THR A 148 -9.43 -8.76 11.61
C THR A 148 -8.06 -8.68 12.29
N GLY A 149 -7.83 -7.69 13.16
CA GLY A 149 -6.53 -7.44 13.78
C GLY A 149 -5.69 -6.36 13.07
N ARG A 150 -6.25 -5.69 12.06
CA ARG A 150 -5.67 -4.49 11.46
C ARG A 150 -5.86 -3.30 12.40
N PHE A 151 -4.80 -2.55 12.70
CA PHE A 151 -4.85 -1.35 13.54
C PHE A 151 -5.42 -0.15 12.75
N CYS A 152 -6.59 -0.34 12.14
CA CYS A 152 -7.20 0.60 11.22
C CYS A 152 -8.74 0.46 11.30
N ASN A 153 -9.49 1.43 10.78
CA ASN A 153 -10.92 1.28 10.55
C ASN A 153 -11.24 0.29 9.43
N GLY A 154 -10.33 0.05 8.49
CA GLY A 154 -10.54 -0.82 7.33
C GLY A 154 -9.24 -1.52 6.91
N LYS A 155 -8.95 -1.48 5.61
CA LYS A 155 -7.70 -1.93 5.01
C LYS A 155 -6.52 -1.07 5.44
N ASN A 156 -5.36 -1.70 5.62
CA ASN A 156 -4.10 -1.01 5.86
C ASN A 156 -3.25 -0.91 4.58
N ALA A 157 -2.05 -0.35 4.67
CA ALA A 157 -1.17 -0.17 3.52
C ALA A 157 -0.76 -1.48 2.84
N ALA A 158 -0.61 -2.58 3.59
CA ALA A 158 -0.27 -3.89 3.03
C ALA A 158 -1.41 -4.45 2.17
N ASP A 159 -2.66 -4.25 2.59
CA ASP A 159 -3.85 -4.62 1.83
C ASP A 159 -3.91 -3.86 0.49
N PHE A 160 -3.72 -2.53 0.52
CA PHE A 160 -3.74 -1.71 -0.70
C PHE A 160 -2.60 -2.04 -1.66
N LEU A 161 -1.39 -2.31 -1.16
CA LEU A 161 -0.27 -2.73 -2.00
C LEU A 161 -0.56 -4.08 -2.66
N ALA A 162 -1.12 -5.05 -1.93
CA ALA A 162 -1.53 -6.33 -2.52
C ALA A 162 -2.53 -6.11 -3.67
N GLU A 163 -3.56 -5.31 -3.45
CA GLU A 163 -4.58 -5.03 -4.47
C GLU A 163 -4.01 -4.33 -5.71
N LYS A 164 -3.16 -3.31 -5.52
CA LYS A 164 -2.53 -2.56 -6.63
C LYS A 164 -1.58 -3.41 -7.49
N PHE A 165 -1.07 -4.51 -6.94
CA PHE A 165 -0.27 -5.50 -7.68
C PHE A 165 -1.06 -6.73 -8.14
N GLY A 166 -2.39 -6.70 -8.02
CA GLY A 166 -3.28 -7.77 -8.49
C GLY A 166 -3.25 -9.03 -7.63
N LEU A 167 -2.84 -8.92 -6.36
CA LEU A 167 -2.78 -10.03 -5.41
C LEU A 167 -3.99 -10.01 -4.46
N PRO A 168 -4.43 -11.18 -3.96
CA PRO A 168 -5.41 -11.23 -2.89
C PRO A 168 -4.83 -10.64 -1.59
N LEU A 169 -5.72 -10.29 -0.65
CA LEU A 169 -5.30 -9.85 0.68
C LEU A 169 -4.43 -10.93 1.34
N LEU A 170 -3.30 -10.50 1.88
CA LEU A 170 -2.30 -11.41 2.44
C LEU A 170 -2.80 -12.02 3.75
N PRO A 171 -2.69 -13.34 3.95
CA PRO A 171 -2.98 -13.96 5.23
C PRO A 171 -1.90 -13.60 6.27
N PRO A 172 -2.27 -13.45 7.56
CA PRO A 172 -1.28 -13.40 8.64
C PRO A 172 -0.58 -14.75 8.74
N TYR A 173 0.75 -14.77 8.83
CA TYR A 173 1.56 -15.99 8.91
C TYR A 173 1.05 -16.98 9.96
N LEU A 174 0.69 -16.51 11.16
CA LEU A 174 0.24 -17.40 12.24
C LEU A 174 -1.11 -18.09 11.94
N SER A 175 -1.95 -17.55 11.06
CA SER A 175 -3.17 -18.24 10.60
C SER A 175 -2.86 -19.43 9.69
N LEU A 176 -1.66 -19.47 9.11
CA LEU A 176 -1.23 -20.56 8.26
C LEU A 176 -0.63 -21.72 9.05
N ARG A 177 -0.19 -21.52 10.30
CA ARG A 177 0.54 -22.53 11.08
C ARG A 177 -0.26 -23.82 11.31
N ASP A 178 -1.58 -23.72 11.50
CA ASP A 178 -2.49 -24.87 11.63
C ASP A 178 -2.80 -25.53 10.27
N ILE A 179 -2.61 -24.81 9.16
CA ILE A 179 -2.76 -25.30 7.78
C ILE A 179 -1.47 -25.98 7.30
N VAL A 180 -0.31 -25.49 7.73
CA VAL A 180 1.03 -26.04 7.43
C VAL A 180 1.22 -27.42 8.08
N THR A 181 0.67 -27.65 9.27
CA THR A 181 0.76 -28.95 9.96
C THR A 181 -0.28 -29.97 9.49
N ARG A 182 -1.40 -29.55 8.86
CA ARG A 182 -2.45 -30.44 8.35
C ARG A 182 -2.62 -30.28 6.85
N LYS A 183 -1.82 -31.02 6.09
CA LYS A 183 -2.06 -31.32 4.67
C LYS A 183 -2.39 -30.08 3.82
N ARG A 184 -1.39 -29.23 3.55
CA ARG A 184 -1.45 -28.44 2.31
C ARG A 184 -1.33 -29.42 1.13
N LYS A 185 -2.49 -29.88 0.65
CA LYS A 185 -2.63 -30.62 -0.60
C LYS A 185 -2.14 -29.72 -1.75
N LYS A 186 -0.86 -29.86 -2.08
CA LYS A 186 -0.21 -29.86 -3.41
C LYS A 186 -0.49 -28.78 -4.47
N ASN A 187 -1.43 -27.85 -4.38
CA ASN A 187 -1.90 -27.21 -5.62
C ASN A 187 -1.72 -25.69 -5.83
N ALA A 188 -1.12 -24.92 -4.92
CA ALA A 188 -0.64 -23.57 -5.28
C ALA A 188 0.32 -22.97 -4.23
N PRO A 189 1.42 -22.31 -4.65
CA PRO A 189 2.18 -21.40 -3.80
C PRO A 189 1.29 -20.28 -3.26
N VAL A 190 1.53 -19.81 -2.03
CA VAL A 190 0.85 -18.62 -1.53
C VAL A 190 1.38 -17.40 -2.29
N PRO A 191 0.52 -16.57 -2.89
CA PRO A 191 0.94 -15.35 -3.59
C PRO A 191 1.55 -14.28 -2.65
N GLY A 192 1.64 -14.55 -1.35
CA GLY A 192 2.26 -13.65 -0.38
C GLY A 192 1.84 -13.96 1.05
N VAL A 193 2.64 -13.51 2.02
CA VAL A 193 2.40 -13.72 3.45
C VAL A 193 2.77 -12.45 4.20
N ASN A 194 1.98 -12.14 5.24
CA ASN A 194 2.27 -11.03 6.11
C ASN A 194 2.73 -11.53 7.49
N PHE A 195 3.96 -11.17 7.86
CA PHE A 195 4.64 -11.54 9.09
C PHE A 195 4.60 -10.43 10.16
N ALA A 196 4.05 -9.26 9.82
CA ALA A 196 4.02 -8.11 10.71
C ALA A 196 3.20 -8.37 11.96
N SER A 197 3.58 -7.71 13.06
CA SER A 197 2.97 -7.91 14.37
C SER A 197 2.85 -6.60 15.12
N GLY A 198 1.66 -6.29 15.64
CA GLY A 198 1.43 -5.11 16.46
C GLY A 198 2.38 -5.03 17.66
N GLY A 199 3.02 -3.87 17.85
CA GLY A 199 3.99 -3.63 18.91
C GLY A 199 5.40 -4.18 18.63
N ALA A 200 5.64 -4.78 17.46
CA ALA A 200 6.97 -5.25 17.09
C ALA A 200 7.96 -4.10 16.88
N GLY A 201 9.19 -4.31 17.32
CA GLY A 201 10.34 -3.47 17.01
C GLY A 201 11.43 -4.21 16.23
N ILE A 202 12.46 -3.45 15.89
CA ILE A 202 13.72 -3.98 15.36
C ILE A 202 14.45 -4.74 16.47
N PHE A 203 14.49 -4.18 17.67
CA PHE A 203 14.99 -4.87 18.85
C PHE A 203 13.96 -5.81 19.42
N ASN A 204 14.43 -6.96 19.91
CA ASN A 204 13.57 -7.96 20.53
C ASN A 204 12.90 -7.45 21.81
N SER A 205 13.47 -6.46 22.49
CA SER A 205 13.01 -5.95 23.79
C SER A 205 11.65 -5.23 23.78
N THR A 206 11.12 -4.91 22.60
CA THR A 206 9.82 -4.24 22.45
C THR A 206 8.63 -5.13 22.84
N ASP A 207 8.81 -6.45 22.81
CA ASP A 207 7.80 -7.45 23.17
C ASP A 207 7.30 -7.34 24.62
N GLY A 208 8.20 -7.01 25.56
CA GLY A 208 7.92 -6.97 26.99
C GLY A 208 6.82 -5.98 27.37
N LYS A 209 6.74 -4.83 26.69
CA LYS A 209 5.67 -3.83 26.95
C LYS A 209 4.30 -4.30 26.49
N HIS A 210 4.26 -5.11 25.44
CA HIS A 210 3.02 -5.63 24.86
C HIS A 210 2.69 -7.04 25.35
N LYS A 211 3.42 -7.53 26.37
CA LYS A 211 3.48 -8.91 26.87
C LYS A 211 3.97 -9.93 25.83
N GLN A 212 3.55 -9.78 24.59
CA GLN A 212 3.92 -10.61 23.47
C GLN A 212 3.72 -9.84 22.16
N ALA A 213 4.78 -9.75 21.37
CA ALA A 213 4.79 -9.33 19.97
C ALA A 213 5.79 -10.23 19.22
N ILE A 214 5.76 -10.22 17.88
CA ILE A 214 6.73 -10.96 17.06
C ILE A 214 7.80 -9.97 16.61
N PRO A 215 8.97 -9.87 17.28
CA PRO A 215 10.01 -8.93 16.87
C PRO A 215 10.55 -9.27 15.48
N LEU A 216 11.12 -8.29 14.79
CA LEU A 216 11.55 -8.44 13.38
C LEU A 216 12.44 -9.68 13.16
N SER A 217 13.34 -9.98 14.09
CA SER A 217 14.21 -11.15 14.00
C SER A 217 13.45 -12.48 13.92
N GLN A 218 12.33 -12.59 14.65
CA GLN A 218 11.44 -13.74 14.62
C GLN A 218 10.56 -13.74 13.37
N GLN A 219 10.10 -12.57 12.90
CA GLN A 219 9.39 -12.48 11.62
C GLN A 219 10.25 -13.00 10.45
N VAL A 220 11.56 -12.73 10.49
CA VAL A 220 12.51 -13.29 9.52
C VAL A 220 12.70 -14.80 9.69
N ASN A 221 12.66 -15.34 10.91
CA ASN A 221 12.67 -16.80 11.11
C ASN A 221 11.42 -17.44 10.50
N ASP A 222 10.26 -16.84 10.72
CA ASP A 222 8.98 -17.29 10.18
C ASP A 222 8.97 -17.24 8.64
N TRP A 223 9.61 -16.22 8.06
CA TRP A 223 9.85 -16.13 6.62
C TRP A 223 10.67 -17.29 6.08
N LEU A 224 11.75 -17.69 6.76
CA LEU A 224 12.59 -18.79 6.29
C LEU A 224 11.81 -20.10 6.18
N SER A 225 10.83 -20.34 7.06
CA SER A 225 9.92 -21.49 6.93
C SER A 225 9.04 -21.43 5.68
N ILE A 226 8.55 -20.24 5.30
CA ILE A 226 7.79 -20.06 4.04
C ILE A 226 8.70 -20.19 2.82
N GLN A 227 9.93 -19.69 2.89
CA GLN A 227 10.90 -19.84 1.82
C GLN A 227 11.24 -21.31 1.56
N GLU A 228 11.40 -22.13 2.60
CA GLU A 228 11.56 -23.58 2.45
C GLU A 228 10.38 -24.23 1.71
N GLU A 229 9.13 -23.86 2.04
CA GLU A 229 7.93 -24.34 1.34
C GLU A 229 7.95 -23.95 -0.15
N ILE A 230 8.36 -22.72 -0.47
CA ILE A 230 8.49 -22.24 -1.86
C ILE A 230 9.52 -23.09 -2.63
N TYR A 231 10.66 -23.44 -2.01
CA TYR A 231 11.65 -24.31 -2.63
C TYR A 231 11.17 -25.76 -2.79
N GLN A 232 10.42 -26.29 -1.82
CA GLN A 232 9.84 -27.63 -1.90
C GLN A 232 8.80 -27.75 -3.03
N LEU A 233 8.00 -26.70 -3.25
CA LEU A 233 6.95 -26.70 -4.27
C LEU A 233 7.47 -26.35 -5.67
N GLY A 234 8.33 -25.34 -5.77
CA GLY A 234 8.80 -24.79 -7.05
C GLY A 234 10.13 -25.36 -7.54
N GLY A 235 10.83 -26.15 -6.72
CA GLY A 235 12.23 -26.52 -6.93
C GLY A 235 13.19 -25.32 -6.87
N PRO A 236 14.52 -25.54 -6.91
CA PRO A 236 15.50 -24.47 -6.77
C PRO A 236 15.33 -23.34 -7.79
N SER A 237 15.18 -23.68 -9.07
CA SER A 237 15.05 -22.69 -10.15
C SER A 237 13.74 -21.92 -10.09
N GLY A 238 12.61 -22.60 -9.85
CA GLY A 238 11.30 -21.96 -9.76
C GLY A 238 11.21 -21.02 -8.56
N ALA A 239 11.74 -21.45 -7.40
CA ALA A 239 11.82 -20.61 -6.21
C ALA A 239 12.70 -19.39 -6.43
N GLN A 240 13.89 -19.54 -7.02
CA GLN A 240 14.78 -18.43 -7.33
C GLN A 240 14.10 -17.37 -8.21
N ILE A 241 13.38 -17.81 -9.25
CA ILE A 241 12.64 -16.92 -10.16
C ILE A 241 11.50 -16.22 -9.42
N HIS A 242 10.75 -16.94 -8.59
CA HIS A 242 9.65 -16.38 -7.81
C HIS A 242 10.14 -15.29 -6.84
N LEU A 243 11.15 -15.63 -6.03
CA LEU A 243 11.65 -14.75 -4.97
C LEU A 243 12.39 -13.52 -5.53
N SER A 244 13.14 -13.67 -6.62
CA SER A 244 13.83 -12.53 -7.24
C SER A 244 12.89 -11.51 -7.87
N LYS A 245 11.69 -11.94 -8.28
CA LYS A 245 10.66 -11.08 -8.87
C LYS A 245 9.62 -10.57 -7.87
N SER A 246 9.49 -11.22 -6.71
CA SER A 246 8.58 -10.84 -5.62
C SER A 246 9.04 -9.56 -4.92
N LEU A 247 8.10 -8.85 -4.30
CA LEU A 247 8.36 -7.64 -3.52
C LEU A 247 8.35 -7.94 -2.01
N PHE A 248 9.36 -7.43 -1.32
CA PHE A 248 9.54 -7.55 0.13
C PHE A 248 9.35 -6.19 0.78
N ILE A 249 8.35 -6.05 1.65
CA ILE A 249 8.00 -4.78 2.28
C ILE A 249 8.45 -4.81 3.75
N VAL A 250 9.11 -3.75 4.20
CA VAL A 250 9.56 -3.60 5.60
C VAL A 250 9.07 -2.27 6.17
N VAL A 251 8.22 -2.34 7.20
CA VAL A 251 7.66 -1.17 7.92
C VAL A 251 7.84 -1.37 9.42
N ILE A 252 8.96 -0.90 9.97
CA ILE A 252 9.36 -1.21 11.35
C ILE A 252 10.19 -0.07 11.96
N GLY A 253 10.24 0.01 13.29
CA GLY A 253 11.13 0.90 14.04
C GLY A 253 10.41 1.94 14.89
N SER A 254 9.14 2.22 14.61
CA SER A 254 8.35 3.21 15.35
C SER A 254 8.25 2.87 16.85
N ASN A 255 8.05 1.60 17.18
CA ASN A 255 7.96 1.11 18.56
C ASN A 255 9.28 1.28 19.32
N ASP A 256 10.43 1.01 18.71
CA ASP A 256 11.75 1.20 19.35
C ASP A 256 11.99 2.67 19.73
N LEU A 257 11.53 3.61 18.89
CA LEU A 257 11.64 5.04 19.15
C LEU A 257 10.62 5.51 20.20
N PHE A 258 9.38 5.03 20.15
CA PHE A 258 8.40 5.28 21.21
C PHE A 258 8.91 4.77 22.57
N ASP A 259 9.61 3.64 22.57
CA ASP A 259 10.21 3.05 23.75
C ASP A 259 11.32 3.91 24.33
N PHE A 260 12.24 4.37 23.48
CA PHE A 260 13.30 5.29 23.87
C PHE A 260 12.73 6.57 24.48
N VAL A 261 11.87 7.28 23.75
CA VAL A 261 11.28 8.56 24.19
C VAL A 261 10.48 8.39 25.49
N GLY A 262 9.78 7.28 25.64
CA GLY A 262 8.96 6.97 26.81
C GLY A 262 9.71 6.42 28.03
N SER A 263 11.02 6.15 27.95
CA SER A 263 11.77 5.46 29.00
C SER A 263 12.96 6.27 29.51
N SER A 264 12.83 6.85 30.71
CA SER A 264 13.94 7.56 31.36
C SER A 264 15.18 6.69 31.54
N LYS A 265 15.01 5.37 31.76
CA LYS A 265 16.12 4.43 31.86
C LYS A 265 16.87 4.28 30.54
N LEU A 266 16.15 4.15 29.41
CA LEU A 266 16.80 4.06 28.10
C LEU A 266 17.54 5.36 27.77
N LYS A 267 16.91 6.51 28.01
CA LYS A 267 17.51 7.83 27.78
C LYS A 267 18.76 8.09 28.63
N LYS A 268 18.78 7.60 29.88
CA LYS A 268 19.96 7.73 30.75
C LYS A 268 21.12 6.85 30.28
N ASN A 269 20.81 5.68 29.72
CA ASN A 269 21.81 4.66 29.41
C ASN A 269 22.30 4.69 27.96
N ASN A 270 21.63 5.43 27.07
CA ASN A 270 21.91 5.42 25.64
C ASN A 270 21.88 6.82 25.07
N ASP A 271 22.89 7.14 24.28
CA ASP A 271 22.91 8.32 23.42
C ASP A 271 21.90 8.15 22.26
N PRO A 272 21.08 9.17 21.93
CA PRO A 272 20.11 9.13 20.84
C PRO A 272 20.69 8.64 19.51
N GLN A 273 21.82 9.19 19.08
CA GLN A 273 22.45 8.88 17.79
C GLN A 273 22.95 7.43 17.79
N GLN A 274 23.62 7.00 18.87
CA GLN A 274 24.09 5.62 19.00
C GLN A 274 22.95 4.61 19.01
N TYR A 275 21.85 4.92 19.69
CA TYR A 275 20.66 4.07 19.72
C TYR A 275 20.07 3.89 18.32
N THR A 276 19.88 4.99 17.59
CA THR A 276 19.34 4.93 16.21
C THR A 276 20.28 4.26 15.23
N LEU A 277 21.60 4.41 15.41
CA LEU A 277 22.60 3.69 14.61
C LEU A 277 22.52 2.18 14.88
N ALA A 278 22.41 1.78 16.15
CA ALA A 278 22.25 0.37 16.52
C ALA A 278 20.97 -0.24 15.91
N MET A 279 19.87 0.51 15.86
CA MET A 279 18.65 0.09 15.14
C MET A 279 18.92 -0.17 13.66
N ALA A 280 19.60 0.75 12.97
CA ALA A 280 19.93 0.58 11.56
C ALA A 280 20.85 -0.64 11.31
N VAL A 281 21.84 -0.87 12.18
CA VAL A 281 22.72 -2.05 12.13
C VAL A 281 21.92 -3.34 12.30
N LYS A 282 20.98 -3.40 13.26
CA LYS A 282 20.14 -4.59 13.44
C LYS A 282 19.17 -4.84 12.30
N LEU A 283 18.61 -3.78 11.72
CA LEU A 283 17.82 -3.92 10.50
C LEU A 283 18.67 -4.45 9.33
N LYS A 284 19.90 -3.96 9.16
CA LYS A 284 20.84 -4.46 8.14
C LYS A 284 21.03 -5.97 8.23
N GLU A 285 21.24 -6.50 9.45
CA GLU A 285 21.38 -7.94 9.68
C GLU A 285 20.16 -8.71 9.18
N GLN A 286 18.94 -8.23 9.46
CA GLN A 286 17.72 -8.87 9.01
C GLN A 286 17.52 -8.78 7.49
N LEU A 287 17.81 -7.63 6.88
CA LEU A 287 17.75 -7.46 5.42
C LEU A 287 18.72 -8.41 4.70
N LYS A 288 19.94 -8.60 5.23
CA LYS A 288 20.91 -9.58 4.71
C LYS A 288 20.35 -11.00 4.73
N ARG A 289 19.67 -11.40 5.81
CA ARG A 289 19.06 -12.73 5.92
C ARG A 289 17.96 -12.94 4.87
N ILE A 290 17.09 -11.94 4.69
CA ILE A 290 16.02 -11.99 3.68
C ILE A 290 16.64 -12.04 2.27
N HIS A 291 17.64 -11.21 1.98
CA HIS A 291 18.34 -11.21 0.68
C HIS A 291 19.03 -12.55 0.39
N ASN A 292 19.75 -13.11 1.37
CA ASN A 292 20.43 -14.40 1.23
C ASN A 292 19.47 -15.56 0.92
N SER A 293 18.19 -15.42 1.29
CA SER A 293 17.14 -16.40 0.98
C SER A 293 16.55 -16.28 -0.44
N GLY A 294 17.04 -15.35 -1.27
CA GLY A 294 16.65 -15.20 -2.68
C GLY A 294 15.88 -13.91 -3.00
N ALA A 295 15.53 -13.11 -1.99
CA ALA A 295 14.85 -11.83 -2.18
C ALA A 295 15.74 -10.78 -2.88
N ARG A 296 15.18 -10.03 -3.82
CA ARG A 296 15.94 -9.02 -4.59
C ARG A 296 15.33 -7.62 -4.60
N LYS A 297 14.02 -7.49 -4.40
CA LYS A 297 13.29 -6.20 -4.47
C LYS A 297 12.71 -5.83 -3.10
N PHE A 298 13.14 -4.71 -2.54
CA PHE A 298 12.76 -4.28 -1.20
C PHE A 298 12.10 -2.89 -1.20
N LEU A 299 10.90 -2.80 -0.65
CA LEU A 299 10.29 -1.52 -0.27
C LEU A 299 10.48 -1.33 1.23
N ILE A 300 11.17 -0.27 1.63
CA ILE A 300 11.57 0.00 3.01
C ILE A 300 11.04 1.37 3.37
N LEU A 301 10.19 1.46 4.38
CA LEU A 301 9.61 2.72 4.83
C LEU A 301 10.45 3.30 5.97
N GLY A 302 10.74 4.60 5.90
CA GLY A 302 11.22 5.35 7.05
C GLY A 302 10.16 5.46 8.13
N VAL A 303 10.57 5.88 9.33
CA VAL A 303 9.63 6.16 10.43
C VAL A 303 9.01 7.55 10.22
N ALA A 304 7.68 7.63 10.31
CA ALA A 304 6.93 8.87 10.21
C ALA A 304 7.25 9.88 11.32
N GLN A 305 6.62 11.07 11.27
CA GLN A 305 6.67 12.07 12.36
C GLN A 305 5.93 11.58 13.62
N ILE A 306 6.53 10.66 14.37
CA ILE A 306 5.91 10.03 15.56
C ILE A 306 5.57 11.03 16.67
N GLY A 307 6.22 12.19 16.70
CA GLY A 307 5.91 13.28 17.62
C GLY A 307 4.60 13.99 17.31
N CYS A 308 4.12 13.88 16.07
CA CYS A 308 2.85 14.45 15.61
C CYS A 308 1.64 13.51 15.78
N THR A 309 1.84 12.33 16.35
CA THR A 309 0.74 11.42 16.66
C THR A 309 -0.17 12.01 17.75
N PRO A 310 -1.49 11.74 17.74
CA PRO A 310 -2.42 12.35 18.70
C PRO A 310 -2.04 12.07 20.17
N GLY A 311 -1.40 10.93 20.43
CA GLY A 311 -0.90 10.54 21.75
C GLY A 311 0.28 11.38 22.25
N LYS A 312 1.17 11.82 21.35
CA LYS A 312 2.43 12.51 21.67
C LYS A 312 2.39 14.03 21.59
N ARG A 313 1.35 14.61 21.01
CA ARG A 313 1.16 16.07 20.95
C ARG A 313 1.03 16.71 22.33
N ASN A 314 1.45 17.98 22.44
CA ASN A 314 1.32 18.75 23.67
C ASN A 314 -0.16 19.09 23.94
N LYS A 315 -0.79 18.28 24.80
CA LYS A 315 -2.19 18.45 25.21
C LYS A 315 -2.43 19.68 26.10
N LYS A 316 -1.39 20.34 26.64
CA LYS A 316 -1.52 21.57 27.43
C LYS A 316 -1.51 22.82 26.55
N SER A 317 -0.79 22.78 25.43
CA SER A 317 -0.78 23.85 24.42
C SER A 317 -2.13 23.93 23.70
N ILE A 318 -2.52 25.14 23.28
CA ILE A 318 -3.69 25.36 22.41
C ILE A 318 -3.40 24.87 20.99
N LEU A 319 -2.14 24.97 20.55
CA LEU A 319 -1.70 24.61 19.20
C LEU A 319 -1.46 23.11 19.02
N HIS A 320 -1.43 22.33 20.11
CA HIS A 320 -1.18 20.89 20.07
C HIS A 320 0.07 20.50 19.27
N GLU A 321 1.16 21.24 19.53
CA GLU A 321 2.44 21.07 18.86
C GLU A 321 2.95 19.62 18.97
N CYS A 322 3.64 19.19 17.92
CA CYS A 322 4.30 17.89 17.89
C CYS A 322 5.43 17.83 18.94
N SER A 323 5.73 16.63 19.44
CA SER A 323 6.91 16.42 20.28
C SER A 323 8.19 16.51 19.45
N GLU A 324 9.01 17.54 19.73
CA GLU A 324 10.31 17.74 19.08
C GLU A 324 11.27 16.58 19.34
N GLU A 325 11.39 16.11 20.59
CA GLU A 325 12.23 14.96 20.96
C GLU A 325 11.89 13.72 20.13
N ALA A 326 10.59 13.40 19.98
CA ALA A 326 10.16 12.23 19.24
C ALA A 326 10.43 12.35 17.73
N ASN A 327 10.22 13.54 17.15
CA ASN A 327 10.52 13.80 15.74
C ASN A 327 12.04 13.83 15.48
N MET A 328 12.85 14.32 16.43
CA MET A 328 14.31 14.25 16.36
C MET A 328 14.79 12.80 16.30
N MET A 329 14.27 11.93 17.17
CA MET A 329 14.61 10.50 17.16
C MET A 329 14.27 9.83 15.82
N ALA A 330 13.09 10.13 15.24
CA ALA A 330 12.71 9.60 13.94
C ALA A 330 13.63 10.10 12.81
N SER A 331 14.00 11.39 12.84
CA SER A 331 14.95 11.98 11.89
C SER A 331 16.33 11.31 11.96
N LEU A 332 16.88 11.14 13.16
CA LEU A 332 18.17 10.46 13.38
C LEU A 332 18.14 9.02 12.87
N TYR A 333 17.06 8.28 13.13
CA TYR A 333 16.91 6.92 12.62
C TYR A 333 16.79 6.87 11.10
N ASN A 334 16.00 7.75 10.47
CA ASN A 334 15.86 7.77 9.02
C ASN A 334 17.17 8.15 8.31
N GLU A 335 17.98 9.05 8.89
CA GLU A 335 19.32 9.34 8.41
C GLU A 335 20.26 8.11 8.52
N ALA A 336 20.25 7.42 9.66
CA ALA A 336 21.03 6.20 9.83
C ALA A 336 20.57 5.07 8.89
N LEU A 337 19.27 4.93 8.67
CA LEU A 337 18.64 3.97 7.78
C LEU A 337 19.07 4.20 6.33
N THR A 338 18.95 5.41 5.81
CA THR A 338 19.33 5.74 4.43
C THR A 338 20.83 5.50 4.17
N LYS A 339 21.71 5.93 5.08
CA LYS A 339 23.15 5.64 5.02
C LYS A 339 23.42 4.13 5.04
N MET A 340 22.74 3.39 5.91
CA MET A 340 22.87 1.93 6.00
C MET A 340 22.45 1.24 4.70
N LEU A 341 21.34 1.67 4.07
CA LEU A 341 20.88 1.08 2.81
C LEU A 341 21.85 1.32 1.65
N GLN A 342 22.48 2.50 1.60
CA GLN A 342 23.55 2.79 0.65
C GLN A 342 24.75 1.86 0.85
N GLN A 343 25.22 1.71 2.08
CA GLN A 343 26.32 0.79 2.43
C GLN A 343 25.96 -0.67 2.13
N LEU A 344 24.76 -1.11 2.47
CA LEU A 344 24.29 -2.47 2.23
C LEU A 344 24.29 -2.79 0.73
N LYS A 345 23.84 -1.86 -0.12
CA LYS A 345 23.88 -2.02 -1.57
C LYS A 345 25.31 -2.12 -2.11
N GLN A 346 26.26 -1.38 -1.53
CA GLN A 346 27.67 -1.50 -1.90
C GLN A 346 28.25 -2.86 -1.48
N GLU A 347 27.90 -3.37 -0.30
CA GLU A 347 28.36 -4.67 0.19
C GLU A 347 27.80 -5.87 -0.59
N ILE A 348 26.53 -5.81 -1.00
CA ILE A 348 25.81 -6.91 -1.66
C ILE A 348 25.85 -6.80 -3.20
N GLY A 349 26.38 -5.68 -3.72
CA GLY A 349 26.47 -5.39 -5.13
C GLY A 349 25.09 -5.21 -5.80
N ASN A 350 25.06 -5.37 -7.12
CA ASN A 350 23.87 -5.11 -7.95
C ASN A 350 22.75 -6.16 -7.82
N THR A 351 22.81 -7.04 -6.81
CA THR A 351 21.79 -8.06 -6.59
C THR A 351 20.64 -7.58 -5.70
N MET A 352 20.76 -6.42 -5.03
CA MET A 352 19.68 -5.84 -4.25
C MET A 352 19.21 -4.53 -4.89
N SER A 353 17.92 -4.50 -5.25
CA SER A 353 17.19 -3.30 -5.63
C SER A 353 16.26 -2.90 -4.49
N TYR A 354 16.20 -1.61 -4.19
CA TYR A 354 15.31 -1.13 -3.14
C TYR A 354 14.73 0.25 -3.45
N THR A 355 13.60 0.51 -2.82
CA THR A 355 13.00 1.83 -2.63
C THR A 355 12.95 2.09 -1.13
N TYR A 356 13.63 3.13 -0.68
CA TYR A 356 13.37 3.82 0.57
C TYR A 356 12.23 4.82 0.32
N PHE A 357 11.15 4.71 1.08
CA PHE A 357 10.06 5.67 1.07
C PHE A 357 10.14 6.57 2.31
N ASP A 358 10.33 7.87 2.10
CA ASP A 358 10.41 8.89 3.12
C ASP A 358 9.02 9.22 3.69
N LEU A 359 8.53 8.31 4.53
CA LEU A 359 7.26 8.45 5.22
C LEU A 359 7.25 9.66 6.17
N PHE A 360 8.41 10.07 6.70
CA PHE A 360 8.52 11.27 7.54
C PHE A 360 8.13 12.51 6.74
N LYS A 361 8.73 12.68 5.56
CA LYS A 361 8.44 13.82 4.68
C LYS A 361 7.02 13.76 4.11
N ALA A 362 6.54 12.58 3.71
CA ALA A 362 5.17 12.42 3.23
C ALA A 362 4.12 12.83 4.29
N ILE A 363 4.28 12.36 5.54
CA ILE A 363 3.36 12.71 6.63
C ILE A 363 3.50 14.20 7.01
N GLN A 364 4.71 14.76 6.97
CA GLN A 364 4.91 16.21 7.18
C GLN A 364 4.12 17.04 6.16
N ASP A 365 4.19 16.69 4.88
CA ASP A 365 3.49 17.42 3.82
C ASP A 365 1.97 17.25 3.94
N ILE A 366 1.48 16.08 4.33
CA ILE A 366 0.06 15.85 4.61
C ILE A 366 -0.42 16.71 5.78
N ILE A 367 0.34 16.77 6.88
CA ILE A 367 -0.02 17.58 8.05
C ILE A 367 -0.03 19.08 7.71
N ASN A 368 0.92 19.54 6.89
CA ASN A 368 1.05 20.94 6.54
C ASN A 368 0.05 21.40 5.48
N ASN A 369 -0.47 20.49 4.65
CA ASN A 369 -1.44 20.81 3.60
C ASN A 369 -2.58 19.77 3.52
N PRO A 370 -3.37 19.59 4.60
CA PRO A 370 -4.27 18.44 4.74
C PRO A 370 -5.39 18.41 3.69
N THR A 371 -5.89 19.58 3.30
CA THR A 371 -6.98 19.71 2.33
C THR A 371 -6.58 19.20 0.94
N SER A 372 -5.33 19.41 0.52
CA SER A 372 -4.83 18.87 -0.76
C SER A 372 -4.76 17.34 -0.79
N TYR A 373 -4.73 16.70 0.38
CA TYR A 373 -4.76 15.24 0.51
C TYR A 373 -6.13 14.71 0.96
N GLY A 374 -7.15 15.57 1.03
CA GLY A 374 -8.53 15.19 1.36
C GLY A 374 -8.86 15.09 2.85
N PHE A 375 -7.95 15.48 3.74
CA PHE A 375 -8.15 15.43 5.20
C PHE A 375 -8.65 16.77 5.76
N ALA A 376 -9.51 16.68 6.77
CA ALA A 376 -9.98 17.81 7.57
C ALA A 376 -9.35 17.83 8.97
N ASP A 377 -8.99 16.67 9.52
CA ASP A 377 -8.32 16.56 10.82
C ASP A 377 -7.04 15.70 10.71
N VAL A 378 -5.90 16.35 10.95
CA VAL A 378 -4.56 15.74 10.97
C VAL A 378 -3.89 15.86 12.35
N THR A 379 -4.69 16.15 13.37
CA THR A 379 -4.23 16.40 14.74
C THR A 379 -4.84 15.40 15.72
N SER A 380 -6.13 15.10 15.59
CA SER A 380 -6.87 14.20 16.46
C SER A 380 -6.90 12.77 15.93
N ALA A 381 -7.12 11.83 16.84
CA ALA A 381 -7.45 10.45 16.50
C ALA A 381 -8.94 10.32 16.15
N CYS A 382 -9.27 9.46 15.20
CA CYS A 382 -10.66 9.14 14.93
C CYS A 382 -11.27 8.24 16.03
N CYS A 383 -10.54 7.22 16.45
CA CYS A 383 -10.93 6.28 17.50
C CYS A 383 -10.10 6.51 18.77
N GLY A 384 -10.77 6.86 19.86
CA GLY A 384 -10.14 6.98 21.17
C GLY A 384 -11.00 7.73 22.17
N ASN A 385 -10.36 8.30 23.19
CA ASN A 385 -11.03 9.09 24.22
C ASN A 385 -10.14 10.22 24.72
N GLY A 386 -10.76 11.18 25.42
CA GLY A 386 -10.10 12.34 26.00
C GLY A 386 -9.71 13.40 24.96
N LYS A 387 -8.80 14.30 25.33
CA LYS A 387 -8.35 15.39 24.45
C LYS A 387 -7.71 14.83 23.18
N LEU A 388 -8.10 15.36 22.01
CA LEU A 388 -7.72 14.88 20.68
C LEU A 388 -8.12 13.43 20.37
N ASN A 389 -9.01 12.82 21.17
CA ASN A 389 -9.19 11.36 21.25
C ASN A 389 -7.85 10.61 21.44
N GLY A 390 -6.80 11.30 21.90
CA GLY A 390 -5.42 10.81 21.93
C GLY A 390 -4.94 10.46 23.32
N GLN A 391 -5.80 10.45 24.35
CA GLN A 391 -5.39 10.14 25.73
C GLN A 391 -5.51 8.67 26.08
N HIS A 392 -6.44 7.96 25.44
CA HIS A 392 -6.66 6.54 25.69
C HIS A 392 -6.76 5.75 24.38
N PRO A 393 -6.34 4.47 24.38
CA PRO A 393 -6.36 3.64 23.18
C PRO A 393 -7.76 3.42 22.58
N CYS A 394 -7.80 3.03 21.32
CA CYS A 394 -9.01 2.58 20.63
C CYS A 394 -9.46 1.22 21.18
N LEU A 395 -10.22 1.25 22.26
CA LEU A 395 -10.82 0.09 22.93
C LEU A 395 -12.35 0.03 22.65
N PRO A 396 -13.06 -1.04 23.04
CA PRO A 396 -14.49 -1.18 22.72
C PRO A 396 -15.38 0.04 23.11
N LEU A 397 -15.03 0.74 24.19
CA LEU A 397 -15.75 1.94 24.67
C LEU A 397 -15.18 3.27 24.12
N ALA A 398 -14.33 3.24 23.11
CA ALA A 398 -13.81 4.43 22.46
C ALA A 398 -14.89 5.16 21.65
N LYS A 399 -14.75 6.49 21.60
CA LYS A 399 -15.51 7.36 20.69
C LYS A 399 -14.94 7.23 19.28
N LEU A 400 -15.82 7.37 18.29
CA LEU A 400 -15.46 7.46 16.89
C LEU A 400 -15.71 8.88 16.38
N CYS A 401 -14.85 9.34 15.48
CA CYS A 401 -15.06 10.56 14.72
C CYS A 401 -16.27 10.42 13.78
N PRO A 402 -16.88 11.54 13.37
CA PRO A 402 -18.07 11.52 12.52
C PRO A 402 -17.79 10.99 11.10
N ASP A 403 -16.64 11.35 10.52
CA ASP A 403 -16.24 10.92 9.17
C ASP A 403 -14.79 10.45 9.15
N ARG A 404 -14.62 9.12 9.09
CA ARG A 404 -13.31 8.44 9.08
C ARG A 404 -12.46 8.78 7.86
N SER A 405 -13.08 9.16 6.74
CA SER A 405 -12.36 9.52 5.51
C SER A 405 -11.63 10.86 5.61
N LYS A 406 -11.97 11.68 6.60
CA LYS A 406 -11.42 13.02 6.81
C LYS A 406 -10.33 13.10 7.86
N TYR A 407 -10.01 11.97 8.50
CA TYR A 407 -8.99 11.91 9.56
C TYR A 407 -7.73 11.23 9.05
N LEU A 408 -6.57 11.80 9.35
CA LEU A 408 -5.28 11.15 9.10
C LEU A 408 -5.08 9.96 10.04
N PHE A 409 -5.33 10.18 11.33
CA PHE A 409 -5.03 9.20 12.38
C PHE A 409 -6.27 8.42 12.81
N TRP A 410 -6.17 7.10 12.76
CA TRP A 410 -7.14 6.20 13.33
C TRP A 410 -7.14 6.23 14.85
N ASP A 411 -5.97 6.18 15.50
CA ASP A 411 -5.90 6.16 16.96
C ASP A 411 -4.74 6.99 17.53
N MET A 412 -4.58 6.94 18.86
CA MET A 412 -3.58 7.73 19.58
C MET A 412 -2.13 7.41 19.22
N PHE A 413 -1.85 6.21 18.72
CA PHE A 413 -0.48 5.78 18.40
C PHE A 413 -0.02 6.27 17.03
N GLY A 414 -0.93 6.87 16.26
CA GLY A 414 -0.65 7.35 14.91
C GLY A 414 -0.88 6.31 13.83
N HIS A 415 -1.61 5.23 14.12
CA HIS A 415 -2.05 4.33 13.06
C HIS A 415 -2.91 5.11 12.06
N PRO A 416 -2.76 4.91 10.75
CA PRO A 416 -3.53 5.62 9.74
C PRO A 416 -4.98 5.12 9.69
N THR A 417 -5.91 6.01 9.35
CA THR A 417 -7.22 5.57 8.83
C THR A 417 -7.04 4.85 7.51
N GLU A 418 -8.07 4.12 7.04
CA GLU A 418 -8.05 3.45 5.74
C GLU A 418 -7.80 4.47 4.62
N ALA A 419 -8.43 5.66 4.71
CA ALA A 419 -8.21 6.75 3.76
C ALA A 419 -6.76 7.24 3.78
N ALA A 420 -6.16 7.40 4.97
CA ALA A 420 -4.74 7.76 5.09
C ALA A 420 -3.80 6.68 4.56
N ALA A 421 -4.09 5.41 4.83
CA ALA A 421 -3.30 4.30 4.34
C ALA A 421 -3.35 4.24 2.80
N TRP A 422 -4.52 4.46 2.22
CA TRP A 422 -4.70 4.57 0.77
C TRP A 422 -3.90 5.74 0.18
N THR A 423 -4.03 6.95 0.74
CA THR A 423 -3.29 8.14 0.28
C THR A 423 -1.78 7.91 0.31
N VAL A 424 -1.26 7.30 1.38
CA VAL A 424 0.17 6.97 1.49
C VAL A 424 0.61 5.97 0.41
N VAL A 425 -0.20 4.95 0.12
CA VAL A 425 0.10 3.99 -0.96
C VAL A 425 0.06 4.64 -2.33
N ASP A 426 -0.89 5.53 -2.60
CA ASP A 426 -0.92 6.28 -3.85
C ASP A 426 0.31 7.19 -4.01
N LEU A 427 0.82 7.80 -2.93
CA LEU A 427 2.10 8.52 -2.95
C LEU A 427 3.30 7.62 -3.24
N MET A 428 3.30 6.36 -2.78
CA MET A 428 4.34 5.38 -3.11
C MET A 428 4.34 5.00 -4.59
N LEU A 429 3.15 4.88 -5.18
CA LEU A 429 2.95 4.43 -6.56
C LEU A 429 3.00 5.57 -7.59
N ALA A 430 3.10 6.82 -7.14
CA ALA A 430 3.28 7.96 -8.03
C ALA A 430 4.55 7.80 -8.89
N PRO A 431 4.47 7.94 -10.23
CA PRO A 431 5.60 7.70 -11.14
C PRO A 431 6.88 8.47 -10.80
N ASN A 432 6.73 9.71 -10.32
CA ASN A 432 7.81 10.59 -9.88
C ASN A 432 7.66 10.93 -8.39
N SER A 433 7.41 9.91 -7.56
CA SER A 433 7.27 10.10 -6.11
C SER A 433 8.52 10.77 -5.52
N GLN A 434 8.38 12.03 -5.11
CA GLN A 434 9.46 12.80 -4.46
C GLN A 434 9.90 12.22 -3.11
N TYR A 435 9.12 11.27 -2.57
CA TYR A 435 9.38 10.57 -1.33
C TYR A 435 10.18 9.29 -1.53
N SER A 436 10.43 8.88 -2.78
CA SER A 436 11.08 7.60 -3.08
C SER A 436 12.53 7.77 -3.53
N SER A 437 13.43 6.93 -3.01
CA SER A 437 14.82 6.88 -3.45
C SER A 437 15.47 5.50 -3.20
N PRO A 438 16.50 5.08 -3.94
CA PRO A 438 16.96 5.65 -5.21
C PRO A 438 16.03 5.31 -6.38
N LEU A 439 15.21 4.26 -6.25
CA LEU A 439 14.19 3.90 -7.24
C LEU A 439 12.81 4.32 -6.72
N THR A 440 11.93 4.74 -7.63
CA THR A 440 10.50 4.78 -7.32
C THR A 440 9.96 3.36 -7.18
N LEU A 441 8.84 3.17 -6.48
CA LEU A 441 8.26 1.83 -6.32
C LEU A 441 7.90 1.21 -7.68
N THR A 442 7.44 2.01 -8.63
CA THR A 442 7.11 1.57 -10.00
C THR A 442 8.35 1.12 -10.79
N GLN A 443 9.48 1.81 -10.62
CA GLN A 443 10.77 1.38 -11.16
C GLN A 443 11.26 0.07 -10.51
N LEU A 444 11.13 -0.04 -9.18
CA LEU A 444 11.55 -1.22 -8.43
C LEU A 444 10.79 -2.48 -8.87
N VAL A 445 9.47 -2.42 -9.00
CA VAL A 445 8.69 -3.59 -9.41
C VAL A 445 8.94 -3.97 -10.87
N SER A 446 9.28 -2.99 -11.72
CA SER A 446 9.58 -3.21 -13.14
C SER A 446 11.02 -3.67 -13.43
N SER A 447 11.94 -3.58 -12.46
CA SER A 447 13.37 -3.89 -12.64
C SER A 447 13.70 -5.37 -12.76
#